data_AF-A0AA44UTF4-F1
#
_entry.id   AF-A0AA44UTF4-F1
#
_cell.length_a   1.000
_cell.length_b   1.000
_cell.length_c   1.000
_cell.angle_alpha   90.00
_cell.angle_beta   90.00
_cell.angle_gamma   90.00
#
_symmetry.space_group_name_H-M   'P 1'
#
loop_
_entity.id
_entity.type
_entity.pdbx_description
1 polymer ?
#
loop_
_entity_poly.entity_id
_entity_poly.type
_entity_poly.pdbx_seq_one_letter_code
_entity_poly.pdbx_strand_id
1 'polypeptide(L)'
;MRPPDRSTLDLLLLGAVHDAPGDGAAVRDAVLDRSGGALALSAGPVYRALHRLERNRLVRRPAGSRGYRLTPGGERVLRSRTREFEAHVRAVRAVLPGGGVTSGAGAAADRAGRARGSGPPRSDRTPR
;
A
#
# COMPACT_ATOMS: atom_id res chain seq x y z
N MET A 1 -1.14 8.46 18.60
CA MET A 1 -1.40 8.59 17.16
C MET A 1 -2.75 9.26 16.95
N ARG A 2 -2.83 10.33 16.15
CA ARG A 2 -4.13 10.94 15.81
C ARG A 2 -4.94 9.93 14.98
N PRO A 3 -6.24 9.72 15.26
CA PRO A 3 -7.03 8.78 14.48
C PRO A 3 -7.00 9.21 13.00
N PRO A 4 -6.95 8.23 12.07
CA PRO A 4 -7.03 8.53 10.65
C PRO A 4 -8.30 9.32 10.33
N ASP A 5 -8.29 10.06 9.22
CA ASP A 5 -9.51 10.72 8.76
C ASP A 5 -10.66 9.73 8.59
N ARG A 6 -11.88 10.26 8.59
CA ARG A 6 -13.11 9.44 8.62
C ARG A 6 -13.18 8.46 7.43
N SER A 7 -12.73 8.89 6.26
CA SER A 7 -12.70 8.07 5.03
C SER A 7 -11.74 6.90 5.14
N THR A 8 -10.51 7.16 5.61
CA THR A 8 -9.46 6.17 5.78
C THR A 8 -9.84 5.19 6.88
N LEU A 9 -10.41 5.67 8.00
CA LEU A 9 -10.93 4.82 9.04
C LEU A 9 -12.02 3.87 8.51
N ASP A 10 -12.97 4.36 7.72
CA ASP A 10 -14.01 3.52 7.12
C ASP A 10 -13.41 2.45 6.21
N LEU A 11 -12.40 2.79 5.39
CA LEU A 11 -11.71 1.85 4.52
C LEU A 11 -10.99 0.75 5.33
N LEU A 12 -10.25 1.13 6.37
CA LEU A 12 -9.54 0.20 7.25
C LEU A 12 -10.51 -0.79 7.91
N LEU A 13 -11.65 -0.31 8.41
CA LEU A 13 -12.66 -1.15 9.07
C LEU A 13 -13.39 -2.06 8.07
N LEU A 14 -13.71 -1.59 6.87
CA LEU A 14 -14.26 -2.45 5.81
C LEU A 14 -13.28 -3.58 5.46
N GLY A 15 -11.99 -3.27 5.32
CA GLY A 15 -10.95 -4.26 5.05
C GLY A 15 -10.73 -5.23 6.22
N ALA A 16 -10.89 -4.78 7.47
CA ALA A 16 -10.80 -5.66 8.65
C ALA A 16 -11.98 -6.62 8.77
N VAL A 17 -13.20 -6.14 8.53
CA VAL A 17 -14.42 -6.97 8.56
C VAL A 17 -14.45 -7.98 7.42
N HIS A 18 -13.80 -7.69 6.28
CA HIS A 18 -13.69 -8.63 5.16
C HIS A 18 -12.96 -9.92 5.57
N ASP A 19 -11.79 -9.78 6.20
CA ASP A 19 -10.90 -10.90 6.50
C ASP A 19 -11.28 -11.61 7.80
N ALA A 20 -11.78 -10.86 8.79
CA ALA A 20 -12.10 -11.36 10.12
C ALA A 20 -13.49 -10.88 10.55
N PRO A 21 -14.57 -11.66 10.31
CA PRO A 21 -15.88 -11.35 10.84
C PRO A 21 -15.85 -11.48 12.37
N GLY A 22 -15.90 -10.34 13.06
CA GLY A 22 -15.71 -10.25 14.51
C GLY A 22 -16.37 -9.02 15.11
N ASP A 23 -16.36 -8.93 16.45
CA ASP A 23 -16.91 -7.78 17.15
C ASP A 23 -16.04 -6.52 16.97
N GLY A 24 -16.47 -5.38 17.54
CA GLY A 24 -15.73 -4.13 17.38
C GLY A 24 -14.30 -4.17 17.94
N ALA A 25 -14.03 -5.02 18.93
CA ALA A 25 -12.69 -5.21 19.47
C ALA A 25 -11.85 -6.08 18.52
N ALA A 26 -12.39 -7.20 18.04
CA ALA A 26 -11.72 -8.06 17.06
C ALA A 26 -11.36 -7.30 15.77
N VAL A 27 -12.27 -6.43 15.29
CA VAL A 27 -12.01 -5.58 14.12
C VAL A 27 -10.86 -4.59 14.38
N ARG A 28 -10.81 -3.99 15.57
CA ARG A 28 -9.73 -3.08 15.96
C ARG A 28 -8.40 -3.82 16.05
N ASP A 29 -8.39 -4.98 16.68
CA ASP A 29 -7.18 -5.76 16.90
C ASP A 29 -6.64 -6.28 15.55
N ALA A 30 -7.52 -6.69 14.62
CA ALA A 30 -7.15 -7.02 13.25
C ALA A 30 -6.53 -5.85 12.46
N VAL A 31 -6.88 -4.59 12.78
CA VAL A 31 -6.19 -3.41 12.20
C VAL A 31 -4.82 -3.22 12.81
N LEU A 32 -4.70 -3.35 14.14
CA LEU A 32 -3.43 -3.23 14.84
C LEU A 32 -2.43 -4.27 14.33
N ASP A 33 -2.84 -5.54 14.26
CA ASP A 33 -1.98 -6.66 13.87
C ASP A 33 -1.50 -6.53 12.43
N ARG A 34 -2.42 -6.30 11.47
CA ARG A 34 -2.06 -6.18 10.05
C ARG A 34 -1.23 -4.93 9.74
N SER A 35 -1.32 -3.91 10.58
CA SER A 35 -0.48 -2.71 10.45
C SER A 35 0.90 -2.86 11.10
N GLY A 36 1.22 -4.02 11.69
CA GLY A 36 2.46 -4.20 12.44
C GLY A 36 2.52 -3.29 13.67
N GLY A 37 1.38 -2.99 14.29
CA GLY A 37 1.27 -2.07 15.41
C GLY A 37 1.21 -0.59 15.04
N ALA A 38 1.34 -0.22 13.76
CA ALA A 38 1.38 1.18 13.34
C ALA A 38 0.04 1.91 13.49
N LEU A 39 -1.09 1.19 13.46
CA LEU A 39 -2.45 1.75 13.51
C LEU A 39 -3.19 1.32 14.79
N ALA A 40 -2.82 1.91 15.91
CA ALA A 40 -3.53 1.74 17.18
C ALA A 40 -4.80 2.61 17.23
N LEU A 41 -5.94 2.02 16.87
CA LEU A 41 -7.23 2.72 16.86
C LEU A 41 -7.88 2.76 18.24
N SER A 42 -8.42 3.91 18.64
CA SER A 42 -9.21 4.04 19.87
C SER A 42 -10.63 3.47 19.70
N ALA A 43 -11.21 2.89 20.76
CA ALA A 43 -12.53 2.26 20.73
C ALA A 43 -13.66 3.21 20.28
N GLY A 44 -13.70 4.45 20.80
CA GLY A 44 -14.76 5.41 20.50
C GLY A 44 -14.94 5.70 18.99
N PRO A 45 -13.90 6.13 18.27
CA PRO A 45 -13.94 6.28 16.81
C PRO A 45 -14.33 5.01 16.06
N VAL A 46 -13.80 3.85 16.47
CA VAL A 46 -14.11 2.55 15.83
C VAL A 46 -15.60 2.24 15.91
N TYR A 47 -16.20 2.29 17.10
CA TYR A 47 -17.62 2.00 17.27
C TYR A 47 -18.51 3.00 16.51
N ARG A 48 -18.17 4.30 16.52
CA ARG A 48 -18.90 5.30 15.72
C ARG A 48 -18.80 5.04 14.22
N ALA A 49 -17.66 4.56 13.74
CA ALA A 49 -17.47 4.22 12.34
C ALA A 49 -18.22 2.94 11.96
N LEU A 50 -18.16 1.88 12.78
CA LEU A 50 -18.92 0.65 12.57
C LEU A 50 -20.44 0.91 12.53
N HIS A 51 -20.96 1.72 13.47
CA HIS A 51 -22.37 2.12 13.44
C HIS A 51 -22.74 2.88 12.17
N ARG A 52 -21.87 3.75 11.67
CA ARG A 52 -22.09 4.45 10.40
C ARG A 52 -22.10 3.47 9.22
N LEU A 53 -21.13 2.56 9.15
CA LEU A 53 -21.04 1.56 8.09
C LEU A 53 -22.28 0.65 8.09
N GLU A 54 -22.81 0.32 9.27
CA GLU A 54 -24.04 -0.45 9.44
C GLU A 54 -25.27 0.34 8.98
N ARG A 55 -25.41 1.61 9.38
CA ARG A 55 -26.49 2.50 8.90
C ARG A 55 -26.48 2.68 7.39
N ASN A 56 -25.29 2.66 6.78
CA ASN A 56 -25.10 2.72 5.32
C ASN A 56 -25.25 1.36 4.62
N ARG A 57 -25.62 0.30 5.35
CA ARG A 57 -25.78 -1.08 4.85
C ARG A 57 -24.52 -1.65 4.19
N LEU A 58 -23.33 -1.17 4.59
CA LEU A 58 -22.04 -1.68 4.11
C LEU A 58 -21.56 -2.85 4.96
N VAL A 59 -21.88 -2.83 6.25
CA VAL A 59 -21.73 -3.99 7.15
C VAL A 59 -23.10 -4.34 7.73
N ARG A 60 -23.22 -5.57 8.22
CA ARG A 60 -24.36 -6.03 9.00
C ARG A 60 -23.88 -6.79 10.22
N ARG A 61 -24.62 -6.67 11.32
CA ARG A 61 -24.46 -7.51 12.51
C ARG A 61 -25.74 -8.35 12.69
N PRO A 62 -25.71 -9.66 12.40
CA PRO A 62 -26.87 -10.53 12.60
C PRO A 62 -27.36 -10.49 14.05
N ALA A 63 -28.68 -10.65 14.27
CA ALA A 63 -29.23 -10.77 15.62
C ALA A 63 -28.60 -11.96 16.35
N GLY A 64 -28.18 -11.75 17.61
CA GLY A 64 -27.45 -12.76 18.39
C GLY A 64 -25.98 -12.92 18.02
N SER A 65 -25.48 -12.26 16.97
CA SER A 65 -24.06 -12.25 16.61
C SER A 65 -23.36 -11.05 17.23
N ARG A 66 -22.21 -11.29 17.86
CA ARG A 66 -21.28 -10.22 18.24
C ARG A 66 -20.51 -9.67 17.04
N GLY A 67 -20.43 -10.45 15.95
CA GLY A 67 -19.59 -10.15 14.79
C GLY A 67 -20.27 -9.37 13.68
N TYR A 68 -19.53 -8.40 13.13
CA TYR A 68 -19.86 -7.70 11.89
C TYR A 68 -19.48 -8.54 10.67
N ARG A 69 -20.25 -8.41 9.59
CA ARG A 69 -19.96 -9.01 8.29
C ARG A 69 -20.18 -7.98 7.19
N LEU A 70 -19.41 -8.04 6.12
CA LEU A 70 -19.68 -7.22 4.94
C LEU A 70 -21.00 -7.63 4.29
N THR A 71 -21.67 -6.66 3.70
CA THR A 71 -22.75 -6.89 2.73
C THR A 71 -22.16 -6.93 1.32
N PRO A 72 -22.90 -7.43 0.31
CA PRO A 72 -22.48 -7.31 -1.09
C PRO A 72 -22.23 -5.86 -1.53
N GLY A 73 -22.96 -4.90 -0.95
CA GLY A 73 -22.72 -3.47 -1.16
C GLY A 73 -21.42 -3.00 -0.51
N GLY A 74 -21.14 -3.46 0.72
CA GLY A 74 -19.89 -3.21 1.43
C GLY A 74 -18.67 -3.71 0.68
N GLU A 75 -18.73 -4.91 0.11
CA GLU A 75 -17.63 -5.45 -0.70
C GLU A 75 -17.35 -4.62 -1.96
N ARG A 76 -18.40 -4.15 -2.65
CA ARG A 76 -18.25 -3.26 -3.81
C ARG A 76 -17.59 -1.94 -3.41
N VAL A 77 -18.05 -1.35 -2.30
CA VAL A 77 -17.48 -0.11 -1.77
C VAL A 77 -16.03 -0.30 -1.33
N LEU A 78 -15.71 -1.41 -0.66
CA LEU A 78 -14.34 -1.76 -0.31
C LEU A 78 -13.45 -1.80 -1.56
N ARG A 79 -13.84 -2.54 -2.60
CA ARG A 79 -13.08 -2.60 -3.85
C ARG A 79 -12.89 -1.23 -4.52
N SER A 80 -13.93 -0.40 -4.57
CA SER A 80 -13.83 0.96 -5.16
C SER A 80 -12.85 1.83 -4.37
N ARG A 81 -13.04 1.90 -3.05
CA ARG A 81 -12.22 2.76 -2.17
C ARG A 81 -10.78 2.29 -2.08
N THR A 82 -10.51 0.98 -2.14
CA THR A 82 -9.15 0.46 -2.24
C THR A 82 -8.45 0.98 -3.50
N ARG A 83 -9.11 0.93 -4.66
CA ARG A 83 -8.55 1.45 -5.93
C ARG A 83 -8.30 2.95 -5.87
N GLU A 84 -9.28 3.70 -5.34
CA GLU A 84 -9.16 5.16 -5.16
C GLU A 84 -8.00 5.51 -4.22
N PHE A 85 -7.87 4.80 -3.09
CA PHE A 85 -6.81 5.00 -2.12
C PHE A 85 -5.44 4.68 -2.70
N GLU A 86 -5.30 3.56 -3.42
CA GLU A 86 -4.05 3.23 -4.11
C GLU A 86 -3.67 4.28 -5.15
N ALA A 87 -4.63 4.79 -5.93
CA ALA A 87 -4.39 5.85 -6.89
C ALA A 87 -3.93 7.15 -6.19
N HIS A 88 -4.57 7.48 -5.07
CA HIS A 88 -4.18 8.62 -4.25
C HIS A 88 -2.76 8.48 -3.70
N VAL A 89 -2.41 7.33 -3.11
CA VAL A 89 -1.06 7.04 -2.60
C VAL A 89 -0.02 7.12 -3.71
N ARG A 90 -0.31 6.59 -4.91
CA ARG A 90 0.58 6.70 -6.08
C ARG A 90 0.81 8.17 -6.47
N ALA A 91 -0.25 8.97 -6.55
CA ALA A 91 -0.14 10.39 -6.89
C ALA A 91 0.68 11.17 -5.85
N VAL A 92 0.43 10.93 -4.55
CA VAL A 92 1.20 11.56 -3.47
C VAL A 92 2.68 11.18 -3.55
N ARG A 93 2.99 9.88 -3.74
CA ARG A 93 4.37 9.40 -3.86
C ARG A 93 5.11 10.02 -5.06
N ALA A 94 4.41 10.30 -6.16
CA ALA A 94 5.02 10.94 -7.33
C ALA A 94 5.45 12.39 -7.08
N VAL A 95 4.81 13.09 -6.13
CA VAL A 95 5.13 14.48 -5.78
C VAL A 95 6.22 14.56 -4.70
N LEU A 96 6.27 13.59 -3.79
CA LEU A 96 7.21 13.62 -2.67
C LEU A 96 8.65 13.26 -3.13
N PRO A 97 9.68 14.01 -2.67
CA PRO A 97 11.07 13.70 -2.97
C PRO A 97 11.44 12.32 -2.40
N GLY A 98 12.00 11.45 -3.23
CA GLY A 98 12.35 10.06 -2.89
C GLY A 98 11.36 8.99 -3.37
N GLY A 99 10.26 9.37 -4.04
CA GLY A 99 9.25 8.45 -4.60
C GLY A 99 9.47 8.02 -6.06
N GLY A 100 10.67 8.24 -6.61
CA GLY A 100 11.04 7.76 -7.93
C GLY A 100 11.16 6.24 -7.92
N VAL A 101 10.43 5.57 -8.81
CA VAL A 101 10.68 4.18 -9.18
C VAL A 101 12.19 3.96 -9.29
N THR A 102 12.72 3.01 -8.53
CA THR A 102 13.99 2.38 -8.88
C THR A 102 13.74 1.65 -10.19
N SER A 103 13.85 2.37 -11.32
CA SER A 103 14.17 1.77 -12.61
C SER A 103 15.61 1.31 -12.51
N GLY A 104 15.80 0.19 -11.82
CA GLY A 104 17.04 -0.55 -11.70
C GLY A 104 16.91 -1.87 -12.44
N ALA A 105 16.71 -1.80 -13.75
CA ALA A 105 16.95 -2.90 -14.70
C ALA A 105 17.20 -2.28 -16.08
N GLY A 106 18.47 -1.99 -16.38
CA GLY A 106 18.88 -1.56 -17.72
C GLY A 106 19.96 -0.48 -17.83
N ALA A 107 20.82 -0.27 -16.84
CA ALA A 107 22.12 0.37 -17.09
C ALA A 107 23.01 -0.63 -17.85
N ALA A 108 22.85 -0.69 -19.18
CA ALA A 108 23.75 -1.37 -20.10
C ALA A 108 23.83 -0.58 -21.40
N ALA A 109 24.35 0.64 -21.31
CA ALA A 109 25.02 1.33 -22.41
C ALA A 109 25.87 2.42 -21.79
N ASP A 110 26.76 1.99 -20.87
CA ASP A 110 27.81 2.88 -20.42
C ASP A 110 28.70 3.19 -21.62
N ARG A 111 28.95 4.48 -21.73
CA ARG A 111 29.65 5.11 -22.84
C ARG A 111 31.10 4.63 -22.86
N ALA A 112 31.59 4.40 -24.07
CA ALA A 112 32.91 4.84 -24.50
C ALA A 112 34.12 4.28 -23.73
N GLY A 113 34.36 2.98 -23.86
CA GLY A 113 35.73 2.43 -23.82
C GLY A 113 36.44 2.68 -25.15
N ARG A 114 36.81 3.93 -25.46
CA ARG A 114 37.69 4.27 -26.59
C ARG A 114 39.09 4.57 -26.03
N ALA A 115 40.09 3.92 -26.63
CA ALA A 115 41.53 4.17 -26.55
C ALA A 115 42.31 3.64 -25.34
N ARG A 116 42.98 2.49 -25.54
CA ARG A 116 44.44 2.31 -25.31
C ARG A 116 44.87 0.96 -25.91
N GLY A 117 45.03 0.95 -27.23
CA GLY A 117 45.76 -0.09 -27.96
C GLY A 117 47.10 0.47 -28.39
N SER A 118 48.13 0.19 -27.59
CA SER A 118 49.52 0.57 -27.81
C SER A 118 50.17 -0.32 -28.88
N GLY A 119 50.56 0.31 -30.01
CA GLY A 119 51.80 0.11 -30.80
C GLY A 119 52.14 -1.28 -31.38
N PRO A 120 52.36 -1.40 -32.69
CA PRO A 120 53.15 -2.50 -33.26
C PRO A 120 54.65 -2.15 -33.30
N PRO A 121 55.58 -3.06 -32.95
CA PRO A 121 56.95 -2.97 -33.42
C PRO A 121 57.13 -3.83 -34.68
N ARG A 122 57.29 -3.19 -35.85
CA ARG A 122 57.87 -3.85 -37.03
C ARG A 122 59.35 -3.47 -37.09
N SER A 123 60.18 -4.49 -36.90
CA SER A 123 61.62 -4.48 -37.11
C SER A 123 61.93 -4.26 -38.58
N ASP A 124 62.64 -3.18 -38.90
CA ASP A 124 63.36 -3.06 -40.17
C ASP A 124 64.86 -2.95 -39.93
N ARG A 125 65.52 -3.75 -40.76
CA ARG A 125 66.90 -4.23 -40.74
C ARG A 125 67.78 -3.15 -41.36
N THR A 126 68.82 -2.71 -40.66
CA THR A 126 69.87 -1.88 -41.25
C THR A 126 70.75 -2.71 -42.19
N PRO A 127 71.23 -2.15 -43.32
CA PRO A 127 72.14 -2.84 -44.23
C PRO A 127 73.61 -2.61 -43.84
N ARG A 128 74.43 -3.64 -44.01
CA ARG A 128 75.87 -3.57 -44.31
C ARG A 128 76.23 -4.72 -45.23
#